data_AF-A0A183PBU1-F1
#
_entry.id   AF-A0A183PBU1-F1
#
_cell.length_a   1.000
_cell.length_b   1.000
_cell.length_c   1.000
_cell.angle_alpha   90.00
_cell.angle_beta   90.00
_cell.angle_gamma   90.00
#
_symmetry.space_group_name_H-M   'P 1'
#
loop_
_entity.id
_entity.type
_entity.pdbx_description
1 polymer ?
#
loop_
_entity_poly.entity_id
_entity_poly.type
_entity_poly.pdbx_seq_one_letter_code
_entity_poly.pdbx_strand_id
1 'polypeptide(L)'
;MNSQDATCSTIPTVDAAVIGLGHLLPLITESNLTIPELCQAFYSLASYACELRPQGFIRLTDNQLTSFGRLLRFGIFGVEFDQSNHIKSSSTSRSASCSAGCVDNSVVQQCLDIIISLTDHFLEIRSRSRSCPVEELQNAIRLINVIGLNTQFLSDLFTLLTRESYSVNLEASFSSALLNLIHLSPEAYSNLVYQWIHNCDNPMIQTRLSDAFKHLGNYCCHSNNDSNNTEIIQSDQQLIMEDQTNKNNLYIKCFNETKPTRSIRSEFQQYFHLFVTEMRSFICFG
;
A
#
# COMPACT_ATOMS: atom_id res chain seq x y z
N MET A 1 18.29 -46.24 -26.12
CA MET A 1 17.19 -46.16 -25.15
C MET A 1 17.53 -45.02 -24.21
N ASN A 2 16.95 -43.84 -24.45
CA ASN A 2 17.16 -42.65 -23.62
C ASN A 2 16.13 -42.70 -22.49
N SER A 3 16.59 -42.96 -21.26
CA SER A 3 15.79 -42.66 -20.07
C SER A 3 15.88 -41.16 -19.82
N GLN A 4 14.77 -40.48 -20.08
CA GLN A 4 14.51 -39.15 -19.54
C GLN A 4 14.33 -39.29 -18.03
N ASP A 5 15.36 -38.96 -17.26
CA ASP A 5 15.19 -38.60 -15.86
C ASP A 5 14.42 -37.28 -15.82
N ALA A 6 13.10 -37.40 -15.77
CA ALA A 6 12.24 -36.32 -15.33
C ALA A 6 12.61 -36.02 -13.88
N THR A 7 13.44 -35.01 -13.68
CA THR A 7 13.68 -34.42 -12.37
C THR A 7 12.35 -33.84 -11.88
N CYS A 8 11.58 -34.69 -11.20
CA CYS A 8 10.42 -34.28 -10.42
C CYS A 8 10.96 -33.38 -9.31
N SER A 9 11.04 -32.08 -9.59
CA SER A 9 11.40 -31.10 -8.58
C SER A 9 10.34 -31.21 -7.48
N THR A 10 10.72 -31.77 -6.33
CA THR A 10 9.83 -31.91 -5.19
C THR A 10 9.35 -30.52 -4.80
N ILE A 11 8.10 -30.20 -5.15
CA ILE A 11 7.46 -28.96 -4.77
C ILE A 11 7.31 -29.02 -3.23
N PRO A 12 7.91 -28.09 -2.48
CA PRO A 12 7.70 -28.02 -1.05
C PRO A 12 6.21 -27.94 -0.76
N THR A 13 5.71 -28.66 0.25
CA THR A 13 4.27 -28.65 0.61
C THR A 13 3.73 -27.23 0.82
N VAL A 14 4.58 -26.31 1.30
CA VAL A 14 4.28 -24.89 1.48
C VAL A 14 3.99 -24.13 0.18
N ASP A 15 4.51 -24.60 -0.97
CA ASP A 15 4.28 -23.99 -2.28
C ASP A 15 2.95 -24.45 -2.91
N ALA A 16 2.34 -25.52 -2.39
CA ALA A 16 1.10 -26.08 -2.91
C ALA A 16 -0.08 -25.09 -2.83
N ALA A 17 -0.14 -24.29 -1.76
CA ALA A 17 -1.18 -23.26 -1.60
C ALA A 17 -1.10 -22.18 -2.70
N VAL A 18 0.11 -21.70 -2.99
CA VAL A 18 0.33 -20.69 -4.04
C VAL A 18 0.07 -21.26 -5.44
N ILE A 19 0.51 -22.50 -5.70
CA ILE A 19 0.26 -23.17 -6.98
C ILE A 19 -1.23 -23.43 -7.17
N GLY A 20 -1.92 -23.89 -6.12
CA GLY A 20 -3.37 -24.04 -6.11
C GLY A 20 -4.09 -22.73 -6.39
N LEU A 21 -3.70 -21.64 -5.72
CA LEU A 21 -4.19 -20.29 -6.01
C LEU A 21 -3.96 -19.91 -7.48
N GLY A 22 -2.78 -20.21 -8.01
CA GLY A 22 -2.45 -20.04 -9.44
C GLY A 22 -3.44 -20.71 -10.38
N HIS A 23 -3.85 -21.94 -10.08
CA HIS A 23 -4.86 -22.66 -10.87
C HIS A 23 -6.28 -22.11 -10.70
N LEU A 24 -6.60 -21.50 -9.56
CA LEU A 24 -7.90 -20.88 -9.31
C LEU A 24 -8.04 -19.51 -9.98
N LEU A 25 -6.97 -18.72 -10.07
CA LEU A 25 -7.02 -17.33 -10.58
C LEU A 25 -7.71 -17.18 -11.94
N PRO A 26 -7.49 -18.04 -12.96
CA PRO A 26 -8.20 -17.95 -14.24
C PRO A 26 -9.72 -18.23 -14.15
N LEU A 27 -10.16 -18.89 -13.09
CA LEU A 27 -11.56 -19.29 -12.88
C LEU A 27 -12.35 -18.28 -12.04
N ILE A 28 -11.65 -17.37 -11.34
CA ILE A 28 -12.23 -16.39 -10.44
C ILE A 28 -12.26 -15.02 -11.12
N THR A 29 -13.45 -14.42 -11.15
CA THR A 29 -13.67 -13.04 -11.59
C THR A 29 -14.31 -12.22 -10.47
N GLU A 30 -14.29 -10.90 -10.60
CA GLU A 30 -14.98 -9.97 -9.69
C GLU A 30 -16.46 -10.34 -9.53
N SER A 31 -17.12 -10.77 -10.60
CA SER A 31 -18.51 -11.23 -10.55
C SER A 31 -18.69 -12.48 -9.68
N ASN A 32 -17.73 -13.40 -9.66
CA ASN A 32 -17.77 -14.57 -8.77
C ASN A 32 -17.60 -14.17 -7.31
N LEU A 33 -16.74 -13.18 -7.04
CA LEU A 33 -16.49 -12.69 -5.69
C LEU A 33 -17.66 -11.88 -5.12
N THR A 34 -18.70 -11.57 -5.90
CA THR A 34 -19.96 -11.05 -5.35
C THR A 34 -20.69 -12.05 -4.46
N ILE A 35 -20.35 -13.34 -4.55
CA ILE A 35 -20.87 -14.41 -3.67
C ILE A 35 -20.06 -14.39 -2.37
N PRO A 36 -20.65 -14.05 -1.20
CA PRO A 36 -19.91 -13.81 0.05
C PRO A 36 -19.06 -15.00 0.51
N GLU A 37 -19.59 -16.22 0.44
CA GLU A 37 -18.88 -17.43 0.89
C GLU A 37 -17.66 -17.73 0.02
N LEU A 38 -17.78 -17.50 -1.29
CA LEU A 38 -16.67 -17.67 -2.22
C LEU A 38 -15.63 -16.55 -2.05
N CYS A 39 -16.09 -15.32 -1.85
CA CYS A 39 -15.25 -14.16 -1.54
C CYS A 39 -14.35 -14.44 -0.33
N GLN A 40 -14.98 -14.80 0.80
CA GLN A 40 -14.29 -15.09 2.04
C GLN A 40 -13.33 -16.27 1.90
N ALA A 41 -13.75 -17.36 1.24
CA ALA A 41 -12.89 -18.53 1.04
C ALA A 41 -11.68 -18.21 0.15
N PHE A 42 -11.86 -17.41 -0.90
CA PHE A 42 -10.79 -16.99 -1.80
C PHE A 42 -9.74 -16.15 -1.08
N TYR A 43 -10.15 -15.08 -0.39
CA TYR A 43 -9.20 -14.21 0.31
C TYR A 43 -8.58 -14.87 1.55
N SER A 44 -9.30 -15.76 2.22
CA SER A 44 -8.73 -16.60 3.28
C SER A 44 -7.61 -17.50 2.75
N LEU A 45 -7.82 -18.18 1.61
CA LEU A 45 -6.79 -18.99 0.96
C LEU A 45 -5.60 -18.15 0.50
N ALA A 46 -5.86 -16.99 -0.12
CA ALA A 46 -4.81 -16.10 -0.61
C ALA A 46 -3.97 -15.53 0.54
N SER A 47 -4.62 -15.09 1.62
CA SER A 47 -3.94 -14.62 2.84
C SER A 47 -3.08 -15.72 3.45
N TYR A 48 -3.63 -16.94 3.57
CA TYR A 48 -2.88 -18.10 4.06
C TYR A 48 -1.66 -18.43 3.19
N ALA A 49 -1.81 -18.39 1.86
CA ALA A 49 -0.70 -18.64 0.95
C ALA A 49 0.43 -17.60 1.12
N CYS A 50 0.06 -16.32 1.33
CA CYS A 50 1.02 -15.25 1.61
C CYS A 50 1.66 -15.36 3.00
N GLU A 51 0.94 -15.84 4.01
CA GLU A 51 1.49 -16.05 5.36
C GLU A 51 2.51 -17.20 5.38
N LEU A 52 2.20 -18.29 4.68
CA LEU A 52 3.11 -19.44 4.58
C LEU A 52 4.39 -19.09 3.83
N ARG A 53 4.25 -18.54 2.62
CA ARG A 53 5.41 -18.30 1.75
C ARG A 53 5.13 -17.26 0.65
N PRO A 54 5.37 -15.96 0.89
CA PRO A 54 5.18 -14.93 -0.12
C PRO A 54 6.12 -15.12 -1.34
N GLN A 55 7.29 -15.72 -1.14
CA GLN A 55 8.22 -16.09 -2.22
C GLN A 55 7.60 -17.01 -3.27
N GLY A 56 6.61 -17.83 -2.91
CA GLY A 56 6.01 -18.80 -3.83
C GLY A 56 5.33 -18.13 -5.04
N PHE A 57 4.95 -16.86 -4.93
CA PHE A 57 4.30 -16.10 -5.99
C PHE A 57 5.18 -15.92 -7.23
N ILE A 58 6.50 -16.08 -7.10
CA ILE A 58 7.42 -16.11 -8.25
C ILE A 58 7.05 -17.19 -9.28
N ARG A 59 6.41 -18.28 -8.85
CA ARG A 59 5.99 -19.40 -9.70
C ARG A 59 4.76 -19.08 -10.55
N LEU A 60 4.05 -17.99 -10.24
CA LEU A 60 2.89 -17.56 -10.99
C LEU A 60 3.31 -16.78 -12.25
N THR A 61 2.55 -16.96 -13.31
CA THR A 61 2.68 -16.20 -14.56
C THR A 61 2.23 -14.76 -14.38
N ASP A 62 2.69 -13.86 -15.24
CA ASP A 62 2.30 -12.45 -15.17
C ASP A 62 0.79 -12.25 -15.33
N ASN A 63 0.13 -13.08 -16.15
CA ASN A 63 -1.33 -13.04 -16.31
C ASN A 63 -2.07 -13.42 -15.02
N GLN A 64 -1.57 -14.42 -14.28
CA GLN A 64 -2.13 -14.81 -12.99
C GLN A 64 -1.91 -13.70 -11.95
N LEU A 65 -0.71 -13.14 -11.88
CA LEU A 65 -0.38 -12.05 -10.96
C LEU A 65 -1.17 -10.77 -11.25
N THR A 66 -1.36 -10.44 -12.52
CA THR A 66 -2.21 -9.30 -12.95
C THR A 66 -3.65 -9.53 -12.52
N SER A 67 -4.17 -10.75 -12.73
CA SER A 67 -5.52 -11.13 -12.29
C SER A 67 -5.64 -11.05 -10.77
N PHE A 68 -4.63 -11.52 -10.04
CA PHE A 68 -4.58 -11.44 -8.58
C PHE A 68 -4.57 -10.00 -8.08
N GLY A 69 -3.77 -9.12 -8.69
CA GLY A 69 -3.74 -7.69 -8.39
C GLY A 69 -5.09 -7.01 -8.61
N ARG A 70 -5.79 -7.33 -9.70
CA ARG A 70 -7.15 -6.87 -9.96
C ARG A 70 -8.14 -7.35 -8.89
N LEU A 71 -8.10 -8.63 -8.54
CA LEU A 71 -8.96 -9.17 -7.48
C LEU A 71 -8.61 -8.58 -6.11
N LEU A 72 -7.34 -8.30 -5.80
CA LEU A 72 -6.97 -7.60 -4.56
C LEU A 72 -7.55 -6.19 -4.50
N ARG A 73 -7.53 -5.45 -5.60
CA ARG A 73 -8.20 -4.15 -5.68
C ARG A 73 -9.69 -4.29 -5.42
N PHE A 74 -10.36 -5.25 -6.06
CA PHE A 74 -11.78 -5.52 -5.81
C PHE A 74 -12.08 -5.80 -4.34
N GLY A 75 -11.25 -6.59 -3.66
CA GLY A 75 -11.45 -6.96 -2.25
C GLY A 75 -11.24 -5.83 -1.24
N ILE A 76 -10.64 -4.72 -1.65
CA ILE A 76 -10.45 -3.53 -0.80
C ILE A 76 -11.45 -2.45 -1.15
N PHE A 77 -11.68 -2.24 -2.44
CA PHE A 77 -12.39 -1.08 -2.95
C PHE A 77 -13.84 -1.40 -3.36
N GLY A 78 -14.16 -2.67 -3.61
CA GLY A 78 -15.46 -3.11 -4.12
C GLY A 78 -15.72 -2.65 -5.56
N VAL A 79 -16.98 -2.79 -5.99
CA VAL A 79 -17.44 -2.45 -7.35
C VAL A 79 -17.59 -0.93 -7.54
N GLU A 80 -17.90 -0.18 -6.48
CA GLU A 80 -18.28 1.24 -6.53
C GLU A 80 -17.12 2.22 -6.33
N PHE A 81 -15.88 1.74 -6.44
CA PHE A 81 -14.71 2.62 -6.38
C PHE A 81 -14.41 3.22 -7.74
N ASP A 82 -15.25 4.18 -8.15
CA ASP A 82 -14.96 5.02 -9.31
C ASP A 82 -14.04 6.18 -8.92
N GLN A 83 -12.89 6.28 -9.58
CA GLN A 83 -11.93 7.39 -9.47
C GLN A 83 -12.46 8.76 -9.96
N SER A 84 -13.70 8.81 -10.46
CA SER A 84 -14.26 10.01 -11.12
C SER A 84 -14.68 11.13 -10.16
N ASN A 85 -14.76 10.87 -8.85
CA ASN A 85 -15.06 11.91 -7.85
C ASN A 85 -13.79 12.53 -7.27
N HIS A 86 -12.99 13.12 -8.15
CA HIS A 86 -12.06 14.18 -7.76
C HIS A 86 -12.88 15.38 -7.28
N ILE A 87 -12.83 15.66 -5.97
CA ILE A 87 -13.03 16.96 -5.31
C ILE A 87 -13.86 17.96 -6.16
N LYS A 88 -15.18 17.73 -6.28
CA LYS A 88 -16.15 18.77 -6.64
C LYS A 88 -17.47 18.53 -5.91
N SER A 89 -17.68 19.42 -4.94
CA SER A 89 -18.96 20.00 -4.52
C SER A 89 -20.20 19.11 -4.42
N SER A 90 -20.69 19.01 -3.19
CA SER A 90 -22.10 19.12 -2.81
C SER A 90 -23.12 19.18 -3.96
N SER A 91 -23.74 18.04 -4.28
CA SER A 91 -25.17 18.00 -4.56
C SER A 91 -25.73 16.59 -4.45
N THR A 92 -26.82 16.53 -3.69
CA THR A 92 -27.78 15.44 -3.52
C THR A 92 -27.88 14.44 -4.67
N SER A 93 -27.56 13.18 -4.36
CA SER A 93 -28.25 12.01 -4.91
C SER A 93 -28.47 10.98 -3.80
N ARG A 94 -29.53 11.22 -3.00
CA ARG A 94 -30.18 10.12 -2.27
C ARG A 94 -30.90 9.26 -3.31
N SER A 95 -30.31 8.14 -3.69
CA SER A 95 -30.98 6.84 -3.87
C SER A 95 -30.17 5.89 -4.77
N ALA A 96 -29.50 4.92 -4.16
CA ALA A 96 -29.52 3.53 -4.61
C ALA A 96 -29.10 2.66 -3.42
N SER A 97 -30.07 2.31 -2.56
CA SER A 97 -29.89 1.17 -1.67
C SER A 97 -29.93 -0.09 -2.53
N CYS A 98 -28.77 -0.56 -2.96
CA CYS A 98 -28.55 -1.93 -3.38
C CYS A 98 -27.06 -2.25 -3.24
N SER A 99 -26.75 -2.98 -2.18
CA SER A 99 -25.53 -3.79 -2.02
C SER A 99 -24.23 -3.04 -1.69
N ALA A 100 -24.01 -2.81 -0.39
CA ALA A 100 -22.68 -2.97 0.21
C ALA A 100 -22.23 -4.45 0.07
N GLY A 101 -22.06 -4.89 -1.19
CA GLY A 101 -22.04 -6.28 -1.60
C GLY A 101 -20.69 -6.92 -1.32
N CYS A 102 -20.71 -8.08 -0.66
CA CYS A 102 -19.64 -9.08 -0.45
C CYS A 102 -18.32 -8.66 0.22
N VAL A 103 -17.88 -7.41 0.11
CA VAL A 103 -16.64 -6.92 0.71
C VAL A 103 -16.97 -6.37 2.09
N ASP A 104 -16.79 -7.20 3.11
CA ASP A 104 -16.89 -6.80 4.50
C ASP A 104 -15.51 -6.44 5.08
N ASN A 105 -15.48 -5.97 6.32
CA ASN A 105 -14.22 -5.65 7.00
C ASN A 105 -13.28 -6.87 7.09
N SER A 106 -13.79 -8.11 7.15
CA SER A 106 -12.92 -9.29 7.18
C SER A 106 -12.19 -9.48 5.86
N VAL A 107 -12.88 -9.28 4.73
CA VAL A 107 -12.28 -9.40 3.40
C VAL A 107 -11.25 -8.29 3.18
N VAL A 108 -11.58 -7.05 3.54
CA VAL A 108 -10.64 -5.92 3.43
C VAL A 108 -9.40 -6.18 4.28
N GLN A 109 -9.58 -6.66 5.51
CA GLN A 109 -8.49 -7.05 6.40
C GLN A 109 -7.57 -8.10 5.76
N GLN A 110 -8.12 -9.17 5.21
CA GLN A 110 -7.34 -10.22 4.53
C GLN A 110 -6.57 -9.66 3.32
N CYS A 111 -7.17 -8.77 2.54
CA CYS A 111 -6.48 -8.12 1.43
C CYS A 111 -5.32 -7.24 1.89
N LEU A 112 -5.51 -6.48 2.98
CA LEU A 112 -4.43 -5.69 3.59
C LEU A 112 -3.33 -6.59 4.15
N ASP A 113 -3.67 -7.71 4.77
CA ASP A 113 -2.69 -8.66 5.31
C ASP A 113 -1.86 -9.33 4.19
N ILE A 114 -2.49 -9.64 3.04
CA ILE A 114 -1.79 -10.07 1.83
C ILE A 114 -0.77 -9.01 1.39
N ILE A 115 -1.19 -7.75 1.31
CA ILE A 115 -0.31 -6.64 0.90
C ILE A 115 0.83 -6.49 1.89
N ILE A 116 0.55 -6.49 3.19
CA ILE A 116 1.56 -6.41 4.25
C ILE A 116 2.57 -7.53 4.08
N SER A 117 2.13 -8.79 3.92
CA SER A 117 3.02 -9.93 3.77
C SER A 117 3.91 -9.82 2.52
N LEU A 118 3.33 -9.51 1.36
CA LEU A 118 4.07 -9.37 0.11
C LEU A 118 5.09 -8.22 0.17
N THR A 119 4.66 -7.07 0.67
CA THR A 119 5.50 -5.88 0.75
C THR A 119 6.58 -6.01 1.83
N ASP A 120 6.31 -6.68 2.96
CA ASP A 120 7.32 -7.02 3.97
C ASP A 120 8.41 -7.91 3.42
N HIS A 121 8.00 -8.95 2.70
CA HIS A 121 8.93 -9.87 2.09
C HIS A 121 9.84 -9.16 1.09
N PHE A 122 9.26 -8.31 0.25
CA PHE A 122 10.04 -7.52 -0.69
C PHE A 122 10.99 -6.53 0.01
N LEU A 123 10.52 -5.80 1.02
CA LEU A 123 11.36 -4.86 1.76
C LEU A 123 12.51 -5.58 2.47
N GLU A 124 12.29 -6.82 2.91
CA GLU A 124 13.32 -7.70 3.45
C GLU A 124 14.39 -8.06 2.41
N ILE A 125 13.98 -8.43 1.19
CA ILE A 125 14.89 -8.68 0.06
C ILE A 125 15.71 -7.42 -0.24
N ARG A 126 15.05 -6.26 -0.36
CA ARG A 126 15.71 -4.98 -0.67
C ARG A 126 16.68 -4.55 0.44
N SER A 127 16.34 -4.79 1.70
CA SER A 127 17.22 -4.51 2.85
C SER A 127 18.51 -5.34 2.82
N ARG A 128 18.49 -6.51 2.17
CA ARG A 128 19.65 -7.39 1.97
C ARG A 128 20.44 -7.08 0.70
N SER A 129 20.18 -5.95 0.04
CA SER A 129 20.72 -5.59 -1.29
C SER A 129 22.23 -5.79 -1.52
N ARG A 130 23.07 -5.78 -0.48
CA ARG A 130 24.52 -6.08 -0.60
C ARG A 130 24.87 -7.58 -0.69
N SER A 131 23.98 -8.46 -0.25
CA SER A 131 24.17 -9.91 -0.20
C SER A 131 23.09 -10.69 -0.96
N CYS A 132 22.12 -10.00 -1.54
CA CYS A 132 20.99 -10.58 -2.26
C CYS A 132 21.37 -10.92 -3.71
N PRO A 133 21.04 -12.12 -4.22
CA PRO A 133 21.15 -12.42 -5.64
C PRO A 133 20.35 -11.41 -6.49
N VAL A 134 20.96 -10.91 -7.57
CA VAL A 134 20.32 -9.95 -8.49
C VAL A 134 18.97 -10.46 -9.01
N GLU A 135 18.89 -11.76 -9.28
CA GLU A 135 17.68 -12.43 -9.76
C GLU A 135 16.53 -12.38 -8.73
N GLU A 136 16.83 -12.54 -7.44
CA GLU A 136 15.80 -12.48 -6.38
C GLU A 136 15.21 -11.07 -6.28
N LEU A 137 16.06 -10.04 -6.32
CA LEU A 137 15.61 -8.64 -6.35
C LEU A 137 14.79 -8.33 -7.61
N GLN A 138 15.23 -8.79 -8.79
CA GLN A 138 14.51 -8.57 -10.05
C GLN A 138 13.13 -9.25 -10.05
N ASN A 139 13.04 -10.46 -9.51
CA ASN A 139 11.77 -11.16 -9.35
C ASN A 139 10.83 -10.44 -8.39
N ALA A 140 11.37 -9.93 -7.28
CA ALA A 140 10.59 -9.16 -6.32
C ALA A 140 10.05 -7.87 -6.96
N ILE A 141 10.86 -7.18 -7.78
CA ILE A 141 10.43 -5.97 -8.52
C ILE A 141 9.33 -6.33 -9.54
N ARG A 142 9.49 -7.45 -10.28
CA ARG A 142 8.45 -7.96 -11.19
C ARG A 142 7.13 -8.18 -10.46
N LEU A 143 7.15 -8.86 -9.31
CA LEU A 143 5.95 -9.16 -8.53
C LEU A 143 5.18 -7.89 -8.14
N ILE A 144 5.86 -6.89 -7.59
CA ILE A 144 5.24 -5.61 -7.21
C ILE A 144 4.57 -4.93 -8.41
N ASN A 145 5.30 -4.85 -9.52
CA ASN A 145 4.85 -4.15 -10.72
C ASN A 145 3.63 -4.85 -11.35
N VAL A 146 3.66 -6.19 -11.46
CA VAL A 146 2.60 -6.96 -12.12
C VAL A 146 1.35 -7.05 -11.25
N ILE A 147 1.49 -7.19 -9.92
CA ILE A 147 0.35 -7.12 -8.99
C ILE A 147 -0.25 -5.70 -8.97
N GLY A 148 0.53 -4.68 -9.33
CA GLY A 148 0.06 -3.30 -9.44
C GLY A 148 0.04 -2.56 -8.10
N LEU A 149 0.98 -2.88 -7.20
CA LEU A 149 1.22 -2.17 -5.94
C LEU A 149 2.02 -0.87 -6.20
N ASN A 150 1.44 0.01 -7.00
CA ASN A 150 2.07 1.23 -7.52
C ASN A 150 1.51 2.50 -6.84
N THR A 151 1.94 3.67 -7.30
CA THR A 151 1.46 4.99 -6.82
C THR A 151 -0.06 5.13 -6.90
N GLN A 152 -0.69 4.56 -7.92
CA GLN A 152 -2.15 4.61 -8.04
C GLN A 152 -2.80 3.82 -6.90
N PHE A 153 -2.29 2.62 -6.59
CA PHE A 153 -2.81 1.82 -5.48
C PHE A 153 -2.64 2.52 -4.13
N LEU A 154 -1.49 3.17 -3.94
CA LEU A 154 -1.24 4.01 -2.76
C LEU A 154 -2.25 5.17 -2.66
N SER A 155 -2.51 5.87 -3.76
CA SER A 155 -3.52 6.94 -3.85
C SER A 155 -4.93 6.44 -3.55
N ASP A 156 -5.30 5.29 -4.12
CA ASP A 156 -6.60 4.66 -3.90
C ASP A 156 -6.78 4.33 -2.40
N LEU A 157 -5.75 3.79 -1.74
CA LEU A 157 -5.77 3.50 -0.30
C LEU A 157 -5.90 4.77 0.56
N PHE A 158 -5.16 5.84 0.26
CA PHE A 158 -5.31 7.12 0.97
C PHE A 158 -6.71 7.71 0.78
N THR A 159 -7.27 7.61 -0.43
CA THR A 159 -8.64 8.06 -0.74
C THR A 159 -9.68 7.28 0.06
N LEU A 160 -9.44 6.00 0.34
CA LEU A 160 -10.33 5.21 1.18
C LEU A 160 -10.39 5.72 2.62
N LEU A 161 -9.29 6.27 3.15
CA LEU A 161 -9.25 6.87 4.50
C LEU A 161 -10.06 8.16 4.60
N THR A 162 -10.26 8.86 3.48
CA THR A 162 -11.07 10.08 3.43
C THR A 162 -12.57 9.81 3.23
N ARG A 163 -12.98 8.54 3.14
CA ARG A 163 -14.41 8.17 3.09
C ARG A 163 -15.01 8.10 4.50
N GLU A 164 -16.25 8.55 4.63
CA GLU A 164 -16.99 8.60 5.91
C GLU A 164 -17.16 7.22 6.59
N SER A 165 -17.09 6.13 5.84
CA SER A 165 -17.46 4.77 6.29
C SER A 165 -16.28 3.86 6.66
N TYR A 166 -15.03 4.34 6.72
CA TYR A 166 -13.91 3.44 7.07
C TYR A 166 -14.00 2.96 8.53
N SER A 167 -13.85 1.64 8.71
CA SER A 167 -13.90 0.98 10.02
C SER A 167 -12.60 1.15 10.80
N VAL A 168 -12.69 1.66 12.03
CA VAL A 168 -11.54 1.81 12.96
C VAL A 168 -10.82 0.48 13.20
N ASN A 169 -11.51 -0.65 13.08
CA ASN A 169 -10.92 -1.98 13.24
C ASN A 169 -9.84 -2.30 12.18
N LEU A 170 -9.87 -1.64 11.04
CA LEU A 170 -8.92 -1.83 9.93
C LEU A 170 -7.71 -0.91 10.02
N GLU A 171 -7.72 0.06 10.94
CA GLU A 171 -6.75 1.15 10.97
C GLU A 171 -5.31 0.66 11.16
N ALA A 172 -5.11 -0.37 11.98
CA ALA A 172 -3.79 -0.98 12.18
C ALA A 172 -3.24 -1.63 10.90
N SER A 173 -4.10 -2.31 10.13
CA SER A 173 -3.70 -2.92 8.86
C SER A 173 -3.53 -1.89 7.76
N PHE A 174 -4.37 -0.85 7.68
CA PHE A 174 -4.12 0.28 6.78
C PHE A 174 -2.79 0.96 7.08
N SER A 175 -2.52 1.24 8.35
CA SER A 175 -1.26 1.85 8.79
C SER A 175 -0.07 1.00 8.35
N SER A 176 -0.10 -0.30 8.60
CA SER A 176 0.99 -1.21 8.23
C SER A 176 1.16 -1.36 6.72
N ALA A 177 0.06 -1.48 5.97
CA ALA A 177 0.09 -1.58 4.51
C ALA A 177 0.61 -0.30 3.87
N LEU A 178 0.13 0.87 4.30
CA LEU A 178 0.58 2.17 3.80
C LEU A 178 2.05 2.40 4.14
N LEU A 179 2.48 2.13 5.37
CA LEU A 179 3.88 2.26 5.76
C LEU A 179 4.79 1.45 4.82
N ASN A 180 4.42 0.19 4.56
CA ASN A 180 5.20 -0.65 3.67
C ASN A 180 5.21 -0.10 2.23
N LEU A 181 4.06 0.28 1.69
CA LEU A 181 3.95 0.84 0.33
C LEU A 181 4.73 2.15 0.18
N ILE A 182 4.76 2.99 1.21
CA ILE A 182 5.57 4.22 1.23
C ILE A 182 7.06 3.87 1.26
N HIS A 183 7.50 2.91 2.07
CA HIS A 183 8.90 2.43 2.03
C HIS A 183 9.23 1.76 0.69
N LEU A 184 8.26 1.17 -0.01
CA LEU A 184 8.50 0.61 -1.34
C LEU A 184 8.87 1.67 -2.38
N SER A 185 8.21 2.82 -2.31
CA SER A 185 8.48 3.96 -3.19
C SER A 185 8.20 5.29 -2.46
N PRO A 186 9.20 5.83 -1.74
CA PRO A 186 9.04 7.10 -1.03
C PRO A 186 8.76 8.26 -1.99
N GLU A 187 9.37 8.25 -3.18
CA GLU A 187 9.16 9.25 -4.22
C GLU A 187 7.72 9.28 -4.72
N ALA A 188 7.11 8.09 -4.93
CA ALA A 188 5.70 8.00 -5.31
C ALA A 188 4.77 8.63 -4.26
N TYR A 189 5.04 8.37 -2.98
CA TYR A 189 4.31 8.99 -1.88
C TYR A 189 4.50 10.52 -1.85
N SER A 190 5.73 11.02 -1.98
CA SER A 190 6.00 12.45 -2.01
C SER A 190 5.23 13.15 -3.14
N ASN A 191 5.25 12.58 -4.34
CA ASN A 191 4.52 13.10 -5.50
C ASN A 191 3.00 13.10 -5.27
N LEU A 192 2.44 12.05 -4.67
CA LEU A 192 1.03 11.99 -4.29
C LEU A 192 0.67 13.11 -3.30
N VAL A 193 1.48 13.30 -2.26
CA VAL A 193 1.26 14.37 -1.26
C VAL A 193 1.26 15.75 -1.93
N TYR A 194 2.22 16.01 -2.83
CA TYR A 194 2.27 17.27 -3.57
C TYR A 194 1.02 17.49 -4.42
N GLN A 195 0.57 16.46 -5.14
CA GLN A 195 -0.65 16.55 -5.95
C GLN A 195 -1.87 16.84 -5.09
N TRP A 196 -2.02 16.17 -3.95
CA TRP A 196 -3.14 16.37 -3.04
C TRP A 196 -3.16 17.80 -2.48
N ILE A 197 -2.03 18.31 -2.02
CA ILE A 197 -1.91 19.67 -1.47
C ILE A 197 -2.15 20.73 -2.55
N HIS A 198 -1.61 20.54 -3.77
CA HIS A 198 -1.79 21.49 -4.87
C HIS A 198 -3.24 21.52 -5.38
N ASN A 199 -3.96 20.40 -5.30
CA ASN A 199 -5.35 20.32 -5.71
C ASN A 199 -6.34 20.84 -4.65
N CYS A 200 -5.86 21.30 -3.48
CA CYS A 200 -6.70 21.94 -2.47
C CYS A 200 -6.88 23.43 -2.77
N ASP A 201 -8.12 23.85 -3.08
CA ASP A 201 -8.45 25.25 -3.35
C ASP A 201 -8.40 26.14 -2.08
N ASN A 202 -8.71 25.58 -0.90
CA ASN A 202 -8.78 26.33 0.34
C ASN A 202 -7.38 26.41 1.01
N PRO A 203 -6.80 27.62 1.17
CA PRO A 203 -5.44 27.78 1.69
C PRO A 203 -5.28 27.33 3.17
N MET A 204 -6.35 27.41 3.97
CA MET A 204 -6.34 26.92 5.35
C MET A 204 -6.29 25.39 5.40
N ILE A 205 -7.10 24.71 4.57
CA ILE A 205 -7.08 23.25 4.46
C ILE A 205 -5.76 22.78 3.88
N GLN A 206 -5.24 23.50 2.88
CA GLN A 206 -3.94 23.21 2.26
C GLN A 206 -2.80 23.20 3.29
N THR A 207 -2.77 24.19 4.19
CA THR A 207 -1.75 24.29 5.23
C THR A 207 -1.88 23.16 6.25
N ARG A 208 -3.11 22.91 6.76
CA ARG A 208 -3.37 21.81 7.70
C ARG A 208 -3.04 20.45 7.09
N LEU A 209 -3.38 20.23 5.82
CA LEU A 209 -3.06 19.00 5.08
C LEU A 209 -1.54 18.83 4.92
N SER A 210 -0.83 19.90 4.58
CA SER A 210 0.64 19.88 4.51
C SER A 210 1.25 19.49 5.85
N ASP A 211 0.76 20.06 6.96
CA ASP A 211 1.28 19.75 8.29
C ASP A 211 0.94 18.31 8.72
N ALA A 212 -0.26 17.81 8.39
CA ALA A 212 -0.63 16.41 8.63
C ALA A 212 0.32 15.44 7.92
N PHE A 213 0.62 15.68 6.64
CA PHE A 213 1.57 14.85 5.88
C PHE A 213 3.02 15.01 6.36
N LYS A 214 3.44 16.20 6.81
CA LYS A 214 4.76 16.39 7.43
C LYS A 214 4.90 15.54 8.69
N HIS A 215 3.90 15.54 9.57
CA HIS A 215 3.94 14.71 10.77
C HIS A 215 3.96 13.22 10.43
N LEU A 216 3.14 12.80 9.46
CA LEU A 216 3.11 11.41 9.00
C LEU A 216 4.44 10.97 8.36
N GLY A 217 5.11 11.86 7.64
CA GLY A 217 6.39 11.61 6.96
C GLY A 217 7.64 11.72 7.85
N ASN A 218 7.53 12.47 8.95
CA ASN A 218 8.63 12.77 9.87
C ASN A 218 8.43 12.13 11.26
N TYR A 219 7.68 11.03 11.34
CA TYR A 219 7.34 10.33 12.58
C TYR A 219 8.56 9.97 13.45
N CYS A 220 9.70 9.66 12.83
CA CYS A 220 10.96 9.30 13.51
C CYS A 220 11.74 10.51 14.08
N CYS A 221 11.40 11.75 13.70
CA CYS A 221 12.19 12.93 14.07
C CYS A 221 11.99 13.40 15.52
N HIS A 222 10.93 12.93 16.20
CA HIS A 222 10.66 13.30 17.59
C HIS A 222 11.38 12.41 18.61
N SER A 223 11.97 11.28 18.16
CA SER A 223 12.80 10.42 19.01
C SER A 223 14.24 10.93 19.14
N ASN A 224 14.70 11.84 18.27
CA ASN A 224 16.07 12.34 18.23
C ASN A 224 16.14 13.84 18.56
N ASN A 225 15.57 14.25 19.69
CA ASN A 225 15.79 15.60 20.22
C ASN A 225 17.16 15.78 20.91
N ASP A 226 18.08 14.82 20.77
CA ASP A 226 19.47 15.02 21.14
C ASP A 226 20.38 14.60 19.97
N SER A 227 21.25 15.52 19.55
CA SER A 227 22.37 15.34 18.60
C SER A 227 22.11 15.72 17.14
N ASN A 228 21.90 17.01 16.87
CA ASN A 228 22.91 17.86 16.21
C ASN A 228 22.23 19.08 15.57
N ASN A 229 22.23 20.18 16.32
CA ASN A 229 22.26 21.50 15.73
C ASN A 229 23.55 21.62 14.91
N THR A 230 23.44 21.56 13.59
CA THR A 230 24.43 22.18 12.72
C THR A 230 23.67 23.06 11.75
N GLU A 231 23.44 24.30 12.18
CA GLU A 231 23.17 25.41 11.28
C GLU A 231 24.34 25.51 10.30
N ILE A 232 24.14 25.02 9.07
CA ILE A 232 25.01 25.38 7.95
C ILE A 232 24.44 26.66 7.37
N ILE A 233 25.04 27.77 7.78
CA ILE A 233 24.93 29.04 7.07
C ILE A 233 25.58 28.82 5.70
N GLN A 234 24.78 28.74 4.64
CA GLN A 234 25.28 28.81 3.26
C GLN A 234 24.60 29.96 2.52
N SER A 235 25.48 30.85 2.09
CA SER A 235 25.30 32.14 1.44
C SER A 235 24.60 32.06 0.08
N ASP A 236 23.83 33.10 -0.21
CA ASP A 236 23.09 33.40 -1.42
C ASP A 236 23.89 33.16 -2.73
N GLN A 237 23.71 32.03 -3.42
CA GLN A 237 23.84 31.91 -4.90
C GLN A 237 23.48 30.55 -5.56
N GLN A 238 22.64 29.69 -4.97
CA GLN A 238 22.20 28.42 -5.59
C GLN A 238 20.66 28.21 -5.59
N LEU A 239 19.91 29.21 -6.04
CA LEU A 239 18.45 29.27 -5.80
C LEU A 239 17.51 28.58 -6.81
N ILE A 240 17.97 27.72 -7.73
CA ILE A 240 17.05 27.16 -8.77
C ILE A 240 17.05 25.63 -8.92
N MET A 241 18.07 24.89 -8.43
CA MET A 241 18.07 23.41 -8.47
C MET A 241 17.83 22.72 -7.12
N GLU A 242 18.00 23.42 -5.99
CA GLU A 242 17.82 22.84 -4.66
C GLU A 242 16.37 22.83 -4.17
N ASP A 243 15.49 23.63 -4.78
CA ASP A 243 14.12 23.81 -4.31
C ASP A 243 13.25 22.56 -4.54
N GLN A 244 13.51 21.77 -5.59
CA GLN A 244 12.79 20.52 -5.85
C GLN A 244 13.28 19.35 -4.98
N THR A 245 14.58 19.23 -4.76
CA THR A 245 15.17 18.18 -3.90
C THR A 245 14.88 18.41 -2.41
N ASN A 246 14.88 19.67 -1.94
CA ASN A 246 14.47 20.00 -0.57
C ASN A 246 12.97 19.82 -0.35
N LYS A 247 12.14 20.14 -1.35
CA LYS A 247 10.71 19.85 -1.33
C LYS A 247 10.47 18.33 -1.22
N ASN A 248 11.04 17.54 -2.11
CA ASN A 248 10.84 16.09 -2.11
C ASN A 248 11.18 15.42 -0.77
N ASN A 249 12.19 15.92 -0.05
CA ASN A 249 12.62 15.41 1.26
C ASN A 249 11.68 15.75 2.44
N LEU A 250 10.81 16.74 2.31
CA LEU A 250 10.01 17.26 3.42
C LEU A 250 9.03 16.23 4.01
N TYR A 251 8.50 15.36 3.15
CA TYR A 251 7.49 14.37 3.52
C TYR A 251 8.05 12.96 3.65
N ILE A 252 9.33 12.72 3.35
CA ILE A 252 9.87 11.36 3.24
C ILE A 252 11.07 11.06 4.12
N LYS A 253 11.42 11.96 5.05
CA LYS A 253 12.64 11.87 5.86
C LYS A 253 12.80 10.55 6.60
N CYS A 254 11.71 9.95 7.05
CA CYS A 254 11.73 8.70 7.83
C CYS A 254 11.51 7.43 6.98
N PHE A 255 11.40 7.54 5.66
CA PHE A 255 11.24 6.38 4.77
C PHE A 255 12.55 6.12 4.03
N ASN A 256 13.07 4.91 4.13
CA ASN A 256 14.45 4.61 3.72
C ASN A 256 14.59 3.29 2.95
N GLU A 257 13.53 2.86 2.26
CA GLU A 257 13.48 1.64 1.45
C GLU A 257 13.86 0.33 2.18
N THR A 258 14.00 0.38 3.51
CA THR A 258 14.28 -0.78 4.34
C THR A 258 13.01 -1.28 5.02
N LYS A 259 13.02 -2.55 5.44
CA LYS A 259 11.91 -3.13 6.19
C LYS A 259 11.78 -2.40 7.54
N PRO A 260 10.62 -1.78 7.84
CA PRO A 260 10.44 -1.08 9.10
C PRO A 260 10.44 -2.06 10.27
N THR A 261 11.10 -1.66 11.36
CA THR A 261 11.11 -2.43 12.62
C THR A 261 9.77 -2.35 13.34
N ARG A 262 9.56 -3.22 14.34
CA ARG A 262 8.34 -3.16 15.18
C ARG A 262 8.16 -1.82 15.89
N SER A 263 9.26 -1.17 16.30
CA SER A 263 9.21 0.17 16.92
C SER A 263 8.70 1.21 15.92
N ILE A 264 9.34 1.24 14.73
CA ILE A 264 8.98 2.15 13.63
C ILE A 264 7.50 1.97 13.24
N ARG A 265 7.01 0.74 13.15
CA ARG A 265 5.58 0.45 12.88
C ARG A 265 4.67 1.04 13.94
N SER A 266 5.02 0.87 15.21
CA SER A 266 4.22 1.34 16.35
C SER A 266 4.19 2.88 16.40
N GLU A 267 5.34 3.52 16.17
CA GLU A 267 5.45 4.99 16.08
C GLU A 267 4.65 5.52 14.89
N PHE A 268 4.85 4.97 13.70
CA PHE A 268 4.09 5.38 12.51
C PHE A 268 2.58 5.23 12.72
N GLN A 269 2.13 4.15 13.37
CA GLN A 269 0.72 3.94 13.67
C GLN A 269 0.12 5.04 14.55
N GLN A 270 0.88 5.58 15.51
CA GLN A 270 0.41 6.71 16.32
C GLN A 270 0.21 7.97 15.48
N TYR A 271 1.18 8.31 14.62
CA TYR A 271 1.06 9.46 13.72
C TYR A 271 -0.02 9.25 12.64
N PHE A 272 -0.20 8.02 12.19
CA PHE A 272 -1.26 7.64 11.28
C PHE A 272 -2.66 7.88 11.90
N HIS A 273 -2.86 7.52 13.16
CA HIS A 273 -4.11 7.79 13.87
C HIS A 273 -4.43 9.29 13.94
N LEU A 274 -3.42 10.12 14.23
CA LEU A 274 -3.55 11.58 14.24
C LEU A 274 -3.87 12.12 12.83
N PHE A 275 -3.17 11.61 11.82
CA PHE A 275 -3.41 11.96 10.42
C PHE A 275 -4.85 11.66 10.01
N VAL A 276 -5.33 10.45 10.29
CA VAL A 276 -6.71 10.04 9.96
C VAL A 276 -7.75 10.91 10.67
N THR A 277 -7.50 11.25 11.94
CA THR A 277 -8.36 12.16 12.71
C THR A 277 -8.43 13.55 12.07
N GLU A 278 -7.28 14.07 11.63
CA GLU A 278 -7.20 15.36 10.95
C GLU A 278 -7.92 15.33 9.59
N MET A 279 -7.70 14.27 8.79
CA MET A 279 -8.38 14.09 7.50
C MET A 279 -9.90 14.03 7.65
N ARG A 280 -10.40 13.33 8.66
CA ARG A 280 -11.83 13.28 8.98
C ARG A 280 -12.40 14.63 9.38
N SER A 281 -11.61 15.47 10.06
CA SER A 281 -12.05 16.82 10.42
C SER A 281 -12.37 17.65 9.18
N PHE A 282 -11.65 17.50 8.07
CA PHE A 282 -11.93 18.22 6.83
C PHE A 282 -13.28 17.86 6.21
N ILE A 283 -13.70 16.59 6.31
CA ILE A 283 -14.99 16.12 5.81
C ILE A 283 -16.13 16.80 6.58
N CYS A 284 -15.97 17.03 7.88
CA CYS A 284 -16.97 17.73 8.69
C CYS A 284 -17.09 19.24 8.41
N PHE A 285 -16.15 19.83 7.66
CA PHE A 285 -16.15 21.25 7.30
C PHE A 285 -16.52 21.52 5.82
N GLY A 286 -16.75 20.48 5.01
CA GLY A 286 -17.21 20.57 3.61
C GLY A 286 -18.71 20.36 3.46
#